data_AF-A0A9P4Y4Q3-F1
#
_entry.id   AF-A0A9P4Y4Q3-F1
#
_cell.length_a   1.000
_cell.length_b   1.000
_cell.length_c   1.000
_cell.angle_alpha   90.00
_cell.angle_beta   90.00
_cell.angle_gamma   90.00
#
_symmetry.space_group_name_H-M   'P 1'
#
loop_
_entity.id
_entity.type
_entity.pdbx_description
1 polymer ?
#
loop_
_entity_poly.entity_id
_entity_poly.type
_entity_poly.pdbx_seq_one_letter_code
_entity_poly.pdbx_strand_id
1 'polypeptide(L)'
;MLAAFLIAIAGPGSSSPLAPRQSFAGDTENGLTGLGTVLNPCVDNIVIFARGTTEPGNVGTLVGPPFFEAFANIVGNSNLVVQGVDYPANIAGFLEGGDPAGSKTMASDIEQALSDCPGAKVIISGYSQGGQLVHNAANLLSSDITAQIAGAIIFGDPDNGTAVTGISAADTDVYCHVGDDICLGGDLVLPQHLTYADDADAAAQFAAALP
;
A
#
# COMPACT_ATOMS: atom_id res chain seq x y z
N MET A 1 17.92 10.19 70.48
CA MET A 1 17.80 9.51 69.18
C MET A 1 16.39 9.73 68.67
N LEU A 2 16.18 10.68 67.75
CA LEU A 2 14.94 10.81 66.99
C LEU A 2 15.24 10.33 65.56
N ALA A 3 14.56 9.29 65.10
CA ALA A 3 14.63 8.81 63.73
C ALA A 3 13.49 9.40 62.92
N ALA A 4 13.81 10.10 61.82
CA ALA A 4 12.85 10.63 60.87
C ALA A 4 12.55 9.56 59.80
N PHE A 5 11.26 9.26 59.59
CA PHE A 5 10.78 8.45 58.48
C PHE A 5 10.53 9.35 57.26
N LEU A 6 11.25 9.11 56.16
CA LEU A 6 10.95 9.68 54.85
C LEU A 6 9.94 8.80 54.12
N ILE A 7 8.80 9.39 53.75
CA ILE A 7 7.80 8.78 52.88
C ILE A 7 8.18 9.13 51.43
N ALA A 8 8.50 8.13 50.63
CA ALA A 8 8.71 8.29 49.19
C ALA A 8 7.34 8.31 48.48
N ILE A 9 7.06 9.43 47.81
CA ILE A 9 5.88 9.61 46.95
C ILE A 9 6.24 9.12 45.54
N ALA A 10 5.57 8.06 45.10
CA ALA A 10 5.65 7.57 43.72
C ALA A 10 5.01 8.60 42.78
N GLY A 11 5.77 9.06 41.78
CA GLY A 11 5.26 9.97 40.75
C GLY A 11 4.31 9.26 39.77
N PRO A 12 3.43 10.01 39.10
CA PRO A 12 2.55 9.46 38.08
C PRO A 12 3.38 8.95 36.90
N GLY A 13 3.17 7.69 36.51
CA GLY A 13 3.76 7.12 35.31
C GLY A 13 3.20 7.79 34.07
N SER A 14 4.08 8.24 33.18
CA SER A 14 3.73 8.78 31.87
C SER A 14 3.15 7.66 31.00
N SER A 15 1.83 7.62 30.84
CA SER A 15 1.21 6.85 29.78
C SER A 15 1.37 7.62 28.47
N SER A 16 2.21 7.15 27.56
CA SER A 16 2.19 7.61 26.18
C SER A 16 0.79 7.39 25.60
N PRO A 17 0.21 8.35 24.86
CA PRO A 17 -1.03 8.09 24.13
C PRO A 17 -0.75 6.97 23.13
N LEU A 18 -1.52 5.89 23.23
CA LEU A 18 -1.57 4.86 22.19
C LEU A 18 -2.05 5.54 20.91
N ALA A 19 -1.19 5.63 19.90
CA ALA A 19 -1.61 6.04 18.57
C ALA A 19 -2.76 5.10 18.12
N PRO A 20 -3.83 5.62 17.51
CA PRO A 20 -4.89 4.78 16.96
C PRO A 20 -4.25 3.80 15.97
N ARG A 21 -4.38 2.48 16.23
CA ARG A 21 -4.02 1.46 15.23
C ARG A 21 -4.94 1.66 14.03
N GLN A 22 -4.39 1.87 12.83
CA GLN A 22 -5.18 1.79 11.59
C GLN A 22 -5.86 0.42 11.54
N SER A 23 -7.17 0.38 11.39
CA SER A 23 -7.90 -0.87 11.17
C SER A 23 -8.09 -1.06 9.67
N PHE A 24 -7.43 -2.04 9.07
CA PHE A 24 -7.53 -2.32 7.63
C PHE A 24 -8.83 -3.04 7.23
N ALA A 25 -9.94 -2.75 7.90
CA ALA A 25 -11.25 -3.37 7.64
C ALA A 25 -12.19 -2.49 6.81
N GLY A 26 -11.78 -1.25 6.50
CA GLY A 26 -12.53 -0.30 5.69
C GLY A 26 -12.16 -0.36 4.21
N ASP A 27 -12.87 0.41 3.39
CA ASP A 27 -12.58 0.61 1.97
C ASP A 27 -11.73 1.86 1.68
N THR A 28 -11.35 2.58 2.74
CA THR A 28 -10.70 3.89 2.65
C THR A 28 -9.52 3.98 3.63
N GLU A 29 -8.33 4.25 3.10
CA GLU A 29 -7.10 4.44 3.87
C GLU A 29 -6.40 5.75 3.47
N ASN A 30 -6.12 6.63 4.44
CA ASN A 30 -5.54 7.97 4.23
C ASN A 30 -4.28 8.19 5.08
N GLY A 31 -3.42 7.17 5.13
CA GLY A 31 -2.34 7.07 6.09
C GLY A 31 -1.19 8.08 5.91
N LEU A 32 -1.05 8.72 4.74
CA LEU A 32 -0.06 9.79 4.55
C LEU A 32 -0.45 11.10 5.25
N THR A 33 -1.71 11.29 5.64
CA THR A 33 -2.16 12.54 6.24
C THR A 33 -1.41 12.82 7.55
N GLY A 34 -0.55 13.83 7.53
CA GLY A 34 0.26 14.25 8.67
C GLY A 34 1.40 13.29 9.02
N LEU A 35 1.74 12.33 8.15
CA LEU A 35 2.85 11.40 8.35
C LEU A 35 4.20 12.14 8.51
N GLY A 36 5.13 11.58 9.27
CA GLY A 36 6.43 12.19 9.58
C GLY A 36 6.38 13.31 10.63
N THR A 37 5.19 13.61 11.19
CA THR A 37 5.04 14.61 12.25
C THR A 37 5.10 13.99 13.64
N VAL A 38 5.18 14.82 14.68
CA VAL A 38 5.12 14.35 16.09
C VAL A 38 3.81 13.62 16.41
N LEU A 39 2.73 13.93 15.68
CA LEU A 39 1.40 13.35 15.90
C LEU A 39 1.15 12.07 15.09
N ASN A 40 1.86 11.90 13.97
CA ASN A 40 1.86 10.70 13.15
C ASN A 40 3.30 10.44 12.69
N PRO A 41 4.13 9.80 13.54
CA PRO A 41 5.54 9.59 13.27
C PRO A 41 5.75 8.59 12.13
N CYS A 42 6.96 8.57 11.57
CA CYS A 42 7.30 7.60 10.53
C CYS A 42 7.19 6.15 11.00
N VAL A 43 6.81 5.30 10.04
CA VAL A 43 6.74 3.85 10.17
C VAL A 43 7.73 3.18 9.22
N ASP A 44 7.99 1.90 9.46
CA ASP A 44 8.95 1.15 8.64
C ASP A 44 8.38 0.75 7.27
N ASN A 45 7.06 0.63 7.13
CA ASN A 45 6.42 0.13 5.90
C ASN A 45 5.28 1.06 5.49
N ILE A 46 5.27 1.47 4.23
CA ILE A 46 4.22 2.28 3.62
C ILE A 46 3.76 1.59 2.35
N VAL A 47 2.45 1.35 2.23
CA VAL A 47 1.84 0.83 0.99
C VAL A 47 1.04 1.95 0.33
N ILE A 48 1.36 2.24 -0.92
CA ILE A 48 0.52 3.08 -1.81
C ILE A 48 -0.28 2.12 -2.69
N PHE A 49 -1.60 2.08 -2.52
CA PHE A 49 -2.48 1.09 -3.14
C PHE A 49 -3.51 1.71 -4.08
N ALA A 50 -3.61 1.21 -5.31
CA ALA A 50 -4.69 1.56 -6.24
C ALA A 50 -5.69 0.39 -6.37
N ARG A 51 -6.96 0.64 -6.02
CA ARG A 51 -8.05 -0.36 -6.08
C ARG A 51 -8.46 -0.76 -7.50
N GLY A 52 -9.28 -1.80 -7.62
CA GLY A 52 -9.82 -2.26 -8.90
C GLY A 52 -10.98 -1.43 -9.45
N THR A 53 -11.31 -1.65 -10.72
CA THR A 53 -12.41 -0.95 -11.39
C THR A 53 -13.74 -1.20 -10.66
N THR A 54 -14.50 -0.14 -10.43
CA THR A 54 -15.79 -0.08 -9.72
C THR A 54 -15.75 -0.39 -8.23
N GLU A 55 -14.56 -0.61 -7.65
CA GLU A 55 -14.45 -0.81 -6.20
C GLU A 55 -14.78 0.48 -5.43
N PRO A 56 -15.34 0.36 -4.20
CA PRO A 56 -15.67 1.51 -3.37
C PRO A 56 -14.43 2.11 -2.68
N GLY A 57 -14.60 3.27 -2.05
CA GLY A 57 -13.55 3.96 -1.29
C GLY A 57 -12.30 4.26 -2.14
N ASN A 58 -11.11 4.16 -1.55
CA ASN A 58 -9.83 4.34 -2.25
C ASN A 58 -8.95 3.08 -2.27
N VAL A 59 -9.26 2.06 -1.46
CA VAL A 59 -8.58 0.75 -1.45
C VAL A 59 -9.47 -0.43 -1.80
N GLY A 60 -10.77 -0.20 -2.00
CA GLY A 60 -11.70 -1.28 -2.34
C GLY A 60 -11.94 -2.26 -1.20
N THR A 61 -12.41 -3.47 -1.54
CA THR A 61 -12.77 -4.48 -0.53
C THR A 61 -12.27 -5.88 -0.86
N LEU A 62 -11.96 -6.17 -2.13
CA LEU A 62 -11.64 -7.53 -2.56
C LEU A 62 -10.21 -7.93 -2.24
N VAL A 63 -9.25 -7.03 -2.46
CA VAL A 63 -7.81 -7.38 -2.43
C VAL A 63 -7.03 -6.52 -1.44
N GLY A 64 -7.26 -5.20 -1.45
CA GLY A 64 -6.53 -4.27 -0.57
C GLY A 64 -6.63 -4.67 0.91
N PRO A 65 -7.82 -4.66 1.53
CA PRO A 65 -7.98 -4.98 2.94
C PRO A 65 -7.40 -6.34 3.36
N PRO A 66 -7.66 -7.47 2.65
CA PRO A 66 -7.00 -8.74 2.97
C PRO A 66 -5.47 -8.68 2.91
N PHE A 67 -4.89 -8.05 1.90
CA PHE A 67 -3.44 -7.89 1.79
C PHE A 67 -2.86 -7.06 2.93
N PHE A 68 -3.48 -5.93 3.27
CA PHE A 68 -2.99 -5.07 4.35
C PHE A 68 -3.08 -5.76 5.71
N GLU A 69 -4.16 -6.50 5.97
CA GLU A 69 -4.32 -7.27 7.20
C GLU A 69 -3.25 -8.36 7.31
N ALA A 70 -3.02 -9.12 6.24
CA ALA A 70 -1.96 -10.13 6.18
C ALA A 70 -0.57 -9.50 6.41
N PHE A 71 -0.29 -8.35 5.79
CA PHE A 71 0.99 -7.67 5.96
C PHE A 71 1.17 -7.12 7.37
N ALA A 72 0.14 -6.49 7.94
CA ALA A 72 0.11 -6.00 9.31
C ALA A 72 0.31 -7.12 10.35
N ASN A 73 -0.15 -8.34 10.07
CA ASN A 73 0.08 -9.50 10.92
C ASN A 73 1.55 -9.91 10.96
N ILE A 74 2.33 -9.61 9.91
CA ILE A 74 3.77 -9.89 9.83
C ILE A 74 4.59 -8.77 10.47
N VAL A 75 4.37 -7.52 10.05
CA VAL A 75 5.22 -6.38 10.46
C VAL A 75 4.72 -5.66 11.71
N GLY A 76 3.50 -5.94 12.14
CA GLY A 76 2.82 -5.25 13.22
C GLY A 76 2.07 -4.01 12.73
N ASN A 77 0.82 -3.88 13.14
CA ASN A 77 -0.08 -2.79 12.73
C ASN A 77 0.44 -1.36 13.00
N SER A 78 1.35 -1.17 13.96
CA SER A 78 1.96 0.14 14.23
C SER A 78 3.10 0.49 13.28
N ASN A 79 3.58 -0.47 12.50
CA ASN A 79 4.70 -0.32 11.57
C ASN A 79 4.27 -0.38 10.11
N LEU A 80 2.95 -0.34 9.84
CA LEU A 80 2.37 -0.29 8.51
C LEU A 80 1.46 0.92 8.39
N VAL A 81 1.71 1.71 7.35
CA VAL A 81 0.82 2.78 6.89
C VAL A 81 0.32 2.41 5.49
N VAL A 82 -0.98 2.60 5.25
CA VAL A 82 -1.58 2.41 3.92
C VAL A 82 -2.19 3.71 3.44
N GLN A 83 -1.95 4.01 2.17
CA GLN A 83 -2.57 5.11 1.44
C GLN A 83 -3.26 4.55 0.21
N GLY A 84 -4.57 4.71 0.13
CA GLY A 84 -5.31 4.44 -1.09
C GLY A 84 -5.22 5.62 -2.05
N VAL A 85 -4.98 5.33 -3.33
CA VAL A 85 -4.97 6.34 -4.38
C VAL A 85 -6.40 6.84 -4.59
N ASP A 86 -6.63 8.15 -4.42
CA ASP A 86 -7.95 8.74 -4.67
C ASP A 86 -8.13 8.97 -6.17
N TYR A 87 -8.92 8.08 -6.79
CA TYR A 87 -9.23 8.14 -8.21
C TYR A 87 -10.61 7.50 -8.49
N PRO A 88 -11.23 7.77 -9.65
CA PRO A 88 -12.59 7.30 -9.92
C PRO A 88 -12.77 5.79 -10.04
N ALA A 89 -11.71 5.04 -10.42
CA ALA A 89 -11.76 3.62 -10.71
C ALA A 89 -12.93 3.21 -11.63
N ASN A 90 -13.16 3.96 -12.71
CA ASN A 90 -14.30 3.71 -13.60
C ASN A 90 -13.89 2.92 -14.85
N ILE A 91 -14.87 2.40 -15.59
CA ILE A 91 -14.62 1.58 -16.79
C ILE A 91 -13.88 2.36 -17.88
N ALA A 92 -14.15 3.66 -18.04
CA ALA A 92 -13.47 4.48 -19.03
C ALA A 92 -11.97 4.60 -18.73
N GLY A 93 -11.60 4.79 -17.46
CA GLY A 93 -10.20 4.79 -17.01
C GLY A 93 -9.52 3.44 -17.21
N PHE A 94 -10.23 2.32 -17.01
CA PHE A 94 -9.69 0.99 -17.32
C PHE A 94 -9.33 0.87 -18.81
N LEU A 95 -10.29 1.18 -19.69
CA LEU A 95 -10.13 1.05 -21.14
C LEU A 95 -9.13 2.05 -21.75
N GLU A 96 -8.80 3.13 -21.04
CA GLU A 96 -7.75 4.08 -21.43
C GLU A 96 -6.33 3.57 -21.11
N GLY A 97 -6.19 2.48 -20.34
CA GLY A 97 -4.89 2.00 -19.86
C GLY A 97 -4.58 2.45 -18.43
N GLY A 98 -5.61 2.72 -17.61
CA GLY A 98 -5.52 3.31 -16.28
C GLY A 98 -5.85 4.79 -16.27
N ASP A 99 -6.56 5.25 -15.24
CA ASP A 99 -6.96 6.66 -15.11
C ASP A 99 -5.72 7.60 -15.08
N PRO A 100 -5.59 8.55 -16.01
CA PRO A 100 -4.40 9.40 -16.08
C PRO A 100 -4.25 10.36 -14.90
N ALA A 101 -5.35 10.77 -14.26
CA ALA A 101 -5.29 11.63 -13.08
C ALA A 101 -4.92 10.80 -11.85
N GLY A 102 -5.52 9.62 -11.68
CA GLY A 102 -5.18 8.66 -10.63
C GLY A 102 -3.72 8.20 -10.71
N SER A 103 -3.18 7.98 -11.91
CA SER A 103 -1.76 7.66 -12.10
C SER A 103 -0.83 8.79 -11.61
N LYS A 104 -1.22 10.06 -11.81
CA LYS A 104 -0.49 11.22 -11.27
C LYS A 104 -0.66 11.36 -9.77
N THR A 105 -1.86 11.08 -9.24
CA THR A 105 -2.10 11.03 -7.79
C THR A 105 -1.19 10.00 -7.15
N MET A 106 -1.14 8.78 -7.69
CA MET A 106 -0.26 7.72 -7.18
C MET A 106 1.22 8.12 -7.21
N ALA A 107 1.70 8.72 -8.30
CA ALA A 107 3.07 9.26 -8.37
C ALA A 107 3.33 10.32 -7.28
N SER A 108 2.38 11.24 -7.05
CA SER A 108 2.47 12.24 -5.98
C SER A 108 2.47 11.63 -4.58
N ASP A 109 1.66 10.60 -4.35
CA ASP A 109 1.59 9.90 -3.06
C ASP A 109 2.92 9.15 -2.77
N ILE A 110 3.55 8.58 -3.80
CA ILE A 110 4.88 7.96 -3.70
C ILE A 110 5.94 9.00 -3.31
N GLU A 111 5.99 10.13 -4.02
CA GLU A 111 6.94 11.22 -3.70
C GLU A 111 6.71 11.76 -2.29
N GLN A 112 5.43 11.91 -1.88
CA GLN A 112 5.08 12.33 -0.53
C GLN A 112 5.56 11.33 0.52
N ALA A 113 5.30 10.03 0.34
CA ALA A 113 5.71 8.99 1.28
C ALA A 113 7.24 8.97 1.49
N LEU A 114 8.00 9.05 0.39
CA LEU A 114 9.47 9.10 0.42
C LEU A 114 10.00 10.39 1.06
N SER A 115 9.31 11.52 0.86
CA SER A 115 9.67 12.80 1.47
C SER A 115 9.36 12.82 2.98
N ASP A 116 8.17 12.38 3.36
CA ASP A 116 7.70 12.41 4.75
C ASP A 116 8.46 11.39 5.59
N CYS A 117 8.80 10.22 5.03
CA CYS A 117 9.52 9.14 5.70
C CYS A 117 10.63 8.52 4.84
N PRO A 118 11.80 9.17 4.70
CA PRO A 118 12.88 8.75 3.80
C PRO A 118 13.59 7.44 4.18
N GLY A 119 13.25 6.83 5.32
CA GLY A 119 13.76 5.51 5.74
C GLY A 119 12.72 4.40 5.68
N ALA A 120 11.49 4.69 5.27
CA ALA A 120 10.43 3.70 5.17
C ALA A 120 10.56 2.89 3.88
N LYS A 121 10.18 1.61 3.95
CA LYS A 121 9.96 0.77 2.78
C LYS A 121 8.66 1.18 2.11
N VAL A 122 8.76 1.96 1.04
CA VAL A 122 7.61 2.36 0.21
C VAL A 122 7.35 1.28 -0.82
N ILE A 123 6.19 0.63 -0.72
CA ILE A 123 5.74 -0.44 -1.61
C ILE A 123 4.56 0.10 -2.41
N ILE A 124 4.62 -0.04 -3.73
CA ILE A 124 3.52 0.34 -4.61
C ILE A 124 2.71 -0.89 -4.99
N SER A 125 1.39 -0.80 -4.93
CA SER A 125 0.54 -1.95 -5.20
C SER A 125 -0.76 -1.57 -5.88
N GLY A 126 -1.31 -2.50 -6.64
CA GLY A 126 -2.54 -2.27 -7.36
C GLY A 126 -3.28 -3.55 -7.71
N TYR A 127 -4.60 -3.45 -7.84
CA TYR A 127 -5.45 -4.53 -8.31
C TYR A 127 -6.18 -4.11 -9.59
N SER A 128 -6.18 -4.95 -10.64
CA SER A 128 -6.91 -4.70 -11.89
C SER A 128 -6.47 -3.38 -12.54
N GLN A 129 -7.39 -2.42 -12.73
CA GLN A 129 -7.04 -1.06 -13.17
C GLN A 129 -5.97 -0.39 -12.31
N GLY A 130 -5.93 -0.68 -11.00
CA GLY A 130 -4.88 -0.20 -10.13
C GLY A 130 -3.49 -0.70 -10.48
N GLY A 131 -3.35 -1.89 -11.09
CA GLY A 131 -2.09 -2.37 -11.65
C GLY A 131 -1.58 -1.48 -12.79
N GLN A 132 -2.49 -1.02 -13.66
CA GLN A 132 -2.13 -0.03 -14.69
C GLN A 132 -1.65 1.28 -14.05
N LEU A 133 -2.26 1.72 -12.93
CA LEU A 133 -1.79 2.90 -12.19
C LEU A 133 -0.38 2.69 -11.61
N VAL A 134 -0.05 1.49 -11.13
CA VAL A 134 1.32 1.14 -10.67
C VAL A 134 2.33 1.36 -11.81
N HIS A 135 2.07 0.77 -12.98
CA HIS A 135 2.93 0.92 -14.17
C HIS A 135 3.02 2.38 -14.63
N ASN A 136 1.90 3.08 -14.70
CA ASN A 136 1.85 4.47 -15.15
C ASN A 136 2.56 5.42 -14.18
N ALA A 137 2.36 5.27 -12.87
CA ALA A 137 3.03 6.08 -11.87
C ALA A 137 4.54 5.90 -11.95
N ALA A 138 5.03 4.65 -12.05
CA ALA A 138 6.45 4.36 -12.23
C ALA A 138 7.04 5.02 -13.49
N ASN A 139 6.28 5.09 -14.59
CA ASN A 139 6.68 5.78 -15.82
C ASN A 139 6.69 7.32 -15.70
N LEU A 140 5.90 7.89 -14.80
CA LEU A 140 5.83 9.33 -14.57
C LEU A 140 6.95 9.84 -13.66
N LEU A 141 7.48 8.97 -12.81
CA LEU A 141 8.50 9.29 -11.83
C LEU A 141 9.90 9.36 -12.44
N SER A 142 10.78 10.17 -11.84
CA SER A 142 12.20 10.16 -12.20
C SER A 142 12.88 8.87 -11.76
N SER A 143 13.99 8.52 -12.40
CA SER A 143 14.79 7.34 -12.01
C SER A 143 15.29 7.40 -10.57
N ASP A 144 15.52 8.60 -10.03
CA ASP A 144 15.98 8.79 -8.66
C ASP A 144 14.86 8.48 -7.65
N ILE A 145 13.60 8.72 -8.02
CA ILE A 145 12.45 8.37 -7.19
C ILE A 145 12.14 6.88 -7.31
N THR A 146 12.09 6.31 -8.51
CA THR A 146 11.80 4.87 -8.68
C THR A 146 12.86 3.98 -8.03
N ALA A 147 14.13 4.40 -8.01
CA ALA A 147 15.20 3.72 -7.29
C ALA A 147 15.05 3.69 -5.76
N GLN A 148 14.16 4.52 -5.19
CA GLN A 148 13.86 4.53 -3.75
C GLN A 148 12.61 3.69 -3.40
N ILE A 149 11.87 3.20 -4.38
CA ILE A 149 10.71 2.32 -4.15
C ILE A 149 11.23 0.93 -3.79
N ALA A 150 10.77 0.39 -2.66
CA ALA A 150 11.24 -0.89 -2.14
C ALA A 150 10.77 -2.07 -3.00
N GLY A 151 9.58 -1.98 -3.61
CA GLY A 151 9.07 -2.98 -4.53
C GLY A 151 7.65 -2.70 -5.03
N ALA A 152 7.18 -3.54 -5.95
CA ALA A 152 5.86 -3.48 -6.54
C ALA A 152 5.10 -4.81 -6.40
N ILE A 153 3.81 -4.74 -6.06
CA ILE A 153 2.94 -5.92 -5.90
C ILE A 153 1.63 -5.70 -6.66
N ILE A 154 1.37 -6.48 -7.71
CA ILE A 154 0.20 -6.26 -8.57
C ILE A 154 -0.67 -7.52 -8.62
N PHE A 155 -1.99 -7.35 -8.45
CA PHE A 155 -2.98 -8.43 -8.53
C PHE A 155 -3.85 -8.24 -9.77
N GLY A 156 -4.01 -9.27 -10.59
CA GLY A 156 -4.84 -9.20 -11.79
C GLY A 156 -4.35 -8.14 -12.79
N ASP A 157 -3.05 -8.10 -13.05
CA ASP A 157 -2.38 -7.05 -13.83
C ASP A 157 -2.82 -7.04 -15.31
N PRO A 158 -3.48 -5.99 -15.82
CA PRO A 158 -3.80 -5.87 -17.26
C PRO A 158 -2.55 -5.78 -18.14
N ASP A 159 -1.44 -5.30 -17.60
CA ASP A 159 -0.15 -5.15 -18.28
C ASP A 159 0.80 -6.33 -18.02
N ASN A 160 0.27 -7.47 -17.54
CA ASN A 160 1.03 -8.65 -17.15
C ASN A 160 2.12 -9.03 -18.18
N GLY A 161 3.34 -9.24 -17.68
CA GLY A 161 4.54 -9.48 -18.49
C GLY A 161 5.32 -8.21 -18.85
N THR A 162 4.77 -7.02 -18.59
CA THR A 162 5.48 -5.74 -18.66
C THR A 162 6.22 -5.49 -17.35
N ALA A 163 7.45 -5.00 -17.43
CA ALA A 163 8.22 -4.64 -16.24
C ALA A 163 7.76 -3.29 -15.66
N VAL A 164 7.69 -3.19 -14.33
CA VAL A 164 7.44 -1.90 -13.65
C VAL A 164 8.70 -1.04 -13.75
N THR A 165 8.58 0.14 -14.38
CA THR A 165 9.73 1.00 -14.69
C THR A 165 10.53 1.38 -13.45
N GLY A 166 11.83 1.11 -13.47
CA GLY A 166 12.77 1.49 -12.40
C GLY A 166 12.77 0.59 -11.18
N ILE A 167 11.91 -0.44 -11.13
CA ILE A 167 11.88 -1.44 -10.06
C ILE A 167 12.40 -2.76 -10.62
N SER A 168 13.22 -3.47 -9.84
CA SER A 168 13.82 -4.71 -10.29
C SER A 168 12.77 -5.83 -10.37
N ALA A 169 12.97 -6.81 -11.25
CA ALA A 169 12.11 -7.99 -11.32
C ALA A 169 12.19 -8.88 -10.06
N ALA A 170 13.24 -8.73 -9.25
CA ALA A 170 13.34 -9.43 -7.95
C ALA A 170 12.50 -8.75 -6.87
N ASP A 171 12.21 -7.46 -7.03
CA ASP A 171 11.43 -6.62 -6.11
C ASP A 171 10.03 -6.32 -6.69
N THR A 172 9.61 -7.06 -7.72
CA THR A 172 8.28 -6.98 -8.33
C THR A 172 7.60 -8.34 -8.27
N ASP A 173 6.41 -8.42 -7.71
CA ASP A 173 5.59 -9.63 -7.66
C ASP A 173 4.22 -9.38 -8.30
N VAL A 174 3.84 -10.25 -9.24
CA VAL A 174 2.60 -10.12 -10.01
C VAL A 174 1.79 -11.39 -9.90
N TYR A 175 0.59 -11.27 -9.32
CA TYR A 175 -0.37 -12.34 -9.15
C TYR A 175 -1.36 -12.30 -10.31
N CYS A 176 -1.29 -13.31 -11.18
CA CYS A 176 -2.24 -13.51 -12.28
C CYS A 176 -2.76 -14.94 -12.26
N HIS A 177 -4.03 -15.10 -11.90
CA HIS A 177 -4.69 -16.39 -11.85
C HIS A 177 -4.89 -17.00 -13.25
N VAL A 178 -4.71 -18.32 -13.35
CA VAL A 178 -4.90 -19.03 -14.62
C VAL A 178 -6.35 -18.87 -15.10
N GLY A 179 -6.53 -18.27 -16.27
CA GLY A 179 -7.84 -18.01 -16.87
C GLY A 179 -8.46 -16.67 -16.47
N ASP A 180 -7.74 -15.82 -15.75
CA ASP A 180 -8.09 -14.41 -15.61
C ASP A 180 -7.92 -13.70 -16.96
N ASP A 181 -9.04 -13.29 -17.56
CA ASP A 181 -9.07 -12.62 -18.87
C ASP A 181 -8.40 -11.24 -18.84
N ILE A 182 -8.42 -10.54 -17.69
CA ILE A 182 -7.78 -9.24 -17.53
C ILE A 182 -6.27 -9.36 -17.68
N CYS A 183 -5.66 -10.36 -17.03
CA CYS A 183 -4.23 -10.68 -17.16
C CYS A 183 -3.79 -11.10 -18.58
N LEU A 184 -4.76 -11.37 -19.46
CA LEU A 184 -4.54 -11.74 -20.86
C LEU A 184 -4.77 -10.56 -21.80
N GLY A 185 -4.95 -9.34 -21.26
CA GLY A 185 -5.23 -8.12 -22.02
C GLY A 185 -6.69 -7.99 -22.46
N GLY A 186 -7.60 -8.78 -21.86
CA GLY A 186 -9.03 -8.69 -22.06
C GLY A 186 -9.71 -7.70 -21.10
N ASP A 187 -11.04 -7.69 -21.13
CA ASP A 187 -11.88 -6.79 -20.34
C ASP A 187 -13.01 -7.54 -19.59
N LEU A 188 -12.97 -8.88 -19.58
CA LEU A 188 -13.98 -9.70 -18.91
C LEU A 188 -13.60 -9.97 -17.46
N VAL A 189 -14.46 -9.51 -16.54
CA VAL A 189 -14.35 -9.87 -15.12
C VAL A 189 -14.92 -11.27 -14.90
N LEU A 190 -14.05 -12.27 -14.95
CA LEU A 190 -14.34 -13.68 -14.67
C LEU A 190 -14.07 -14.03 -13.20
N PRO A 191 -14.59 -15.16 -12.67
CA PRO A 191 -14.39 -15.54 -11.26
C PRO A 191 -12.92 -15.56 -10.81
N GLN A 192 -12.01 -15.92 -11.70
CA GLN A 192 -10.57 -15.95 -11.46
C GLN A 192 -10.02 -14.57 -11.05
N HIS A 193 -10.57 -13.50 -11.62
CA HIS A 193 -10.16 -12.12 -11.32
C HIS A 193 -10.63 -11.66 -9.92
N LEU A 194 -11.55 -12.38 -9.27
CA LEU A 194 -12.20 -11.96 -8.02
C LEU A 194 -11.66 -12.69 -6.77
N THR A 195 -10.61 -13.48 -6.92
CA THR A 195 -10.14 -14.41 -5.87
C THR A 195 -8.74 -14.09 -5.34
N TYR A 196 -8.16 -12.94 -5.67
CA TYR A 196 -6.81 -12.55 -5.23
C TYR A 196 -6.65 -12.34 -3.72
N ALA A 197 -7.75 -12.34 -2.95
CA ALA A 197 -7.66 -12.45 -1.49
C ALA A 197 -6.95 -13.74 -1.04
N ASP A 198 -7.00 -14.81 -1.85
CA ASP A 198 -6.31 -16.08 -1.60
C ASP A 198 -4.77 -15.93 -1.63
N ASP A 199 -4.25 -14.89 -2.30
CA ASP A 199 -2.82 -14.61 -2.42
C ASP A 199 -2.29 -13.63 -1.36
N ALA A 200 -3.18 -13.07 -0.52
CA ALA A 200 -2.83 -12.01 0.42
C ALA A 200 -1.66 -12.38 1.35
N ASP A 201 -1.62 -13.62 1.84
CA ASP A 201 -0.53 -14.11 2.70
C ASP A 201 0.80 -14.21 1.96
N ALA A 202 0.79 -14.63 0.69
CA ALA A 202 2.00 -14.72 -0.13
C ALA A 202 2.54 -13.32 -0.46
N ALA A 203 1.65 -12.41 -0.86
CA ALA A 203 1.98 -11.02 -1.13
C ALA A 203 2.53 -10.31 0.11
N ALA A 204 1.95 -10.55 1.28
CA ALA A 204 2.42 -10.02 2.55
C ALA A 204 3.83 -10.54 2.91
N GLN A 205 4.12 -11.82 2.65
CA GLN A 205 5.45 -12.39 2.86
C GLN A 205 6.48 -11.77 1.92
N PHE A 206 6.12 -11.59 0.64
CA PHE A 206 6.96 -10.89 -0.32
C PHE A 206 7.25 -9.45 0.13
N ALA A 207 6.21 -8.68 0.49
CA ALA A 207 6.32 -7.31 1.00
C ALA A 207 7.26 -7.21 2.22
N ALA A 208 7.15 -8.16 3.15
CA ALA A 208 7.99 -8.20 4.34
C ALA A 208 9.47 -8.48 4.03
N ALA A 209 9.74 -9.25 2.96
CA ALA A 209 11.08 -9.64 2.53
C ALA A 209 11.79 -8.60 1.65
N LEU A 210 11.06 -7.59 1.14
CA LEU A 210 11.64 -6.48 0.37
C LEU A 210 12.72 -5.73 1.16
N PRO A 211 13.78 -5.25 0.48
CA PRO A 211 14.98 -4.66 1.07
C PRO A 211 14.73 -3.37 1.86
#